data_AF-A0A9D8G1M8-F1
#
_entry.id   AF-A0A9D8G1M8-F1
#
_cell.length_a   1.000
_cell.length_b   1.000
_cell.length_c   1.000
_cell.angle_alpha   90.00
_cell.angle_beta   90.00
_cell.angle_gamma   90.00
#
_symmetry.space_group_name_H-M   'P 1'
#
loop_
_entity.id
_entity.type
_entity.pdbx_description
1 polymer ?
#
loop_
_entity_poly.entity_id
_entity_poly.type
_entity_poly.pdbx_seq_one_letter_code
_entity_poly.pdbx_strand_id
1 'polypeptide(L)'
;MKQLYNDMNTPPPEVPKKVELSKVVIYSLVGLLIAGLIFLLAKSLLDQKRDTEQQAKAFKEQMKELKSELKAMQQNYRSMTNKRDSLQGWVDYYTPMRAVIFNAKLRDRVLEITEFKPGDVAKFKVDSTSAVIVEVKVGGNDLSYYVNYLVKNRKGQLIEVSPYELYR
;
A
#
# COMPACT_ATOMS: atom_id res chain seq x y z
N MET A 1 63.97 105.18 -47.06
CA MET A 1 65.12 104.97 -46.16
C MET A 1 64.70 104.05 -45.03
N LYS A 2 65.42 102.93 -44.85
CA LYS A 2 65.48 102.03 -43.67
C LYS A 2 64.14 101.34 -43.31
N GLN A 3 63.85 100.09 -43.66
CA GLN A 3 64.58 98.81 -43.45
C GLN A 3 65.26 98.71 -42.07
N LEU A 4 65.02 97.57 -41.39
CA LEU A 4 65.23 97.23 -39.96
C LEU A 4 63.92 97.44 -39.17
N TYR A 5 63.13 96.43 -38.81
CA TYR A 5 63.51 95.22 -38.08
C TYR A 5 62.44 94.14 -38.33
N ASN A 6 62.78 93.11 -39.10
CA ASN A 6 62.19 91.78 -38.96
C ASN A 6 63.15 91.04 -38.03
N ASP A 7 62.69 90.59 -36.87
CA ASP A 7 62.92 89.21 -36.44
C ASP A 7 62.21 88.86 -35.13
N MET A 8 61.55 87.70 -35.19
CA MET A 8 61.35 86.72 -34.12
C MET A 8 60.70 87.16 -32.80
N ASN A 9 59.46 86.73 -32.59
CA ASN A 9 59.20 85.86 -31.45
C ASN A 9 57.98 84.96 -31.68
N THR A 10 58.32 83.69 -31.88
CA THR A 10 57.46 82.50 -31.91
C THR A 10 56.62 82.37 -30.63
N PRO A 11 55.44 81.73 -30.70
CA PRO A 11 54.62 81.48 -29.52
C PRO A 11 55.42 80.69 -28.46
N PRO A 12 55.29 81.02 -27.17
CA PRO A 12 56.01 80.34 -26.11
C PRO A 12 55.63 78.84 -26.07
N PRO A 13 56.58 77.95 -25.76
CA PRO A 13 56.35 76.51 -25.75
C PRO A 13 55.30 76.14 -24.71
N GLU A 14 54.31 75.33 -25.10
CA GLU A 14 53.39 74.68 -24.16
C GLU A 14 54.20 73.86 -23.16
N VAL A 15 54.22 74.32 -21.92
CA VAL A 15 54.79 73.57 -20.79
C VAL A 15 54.07 72.23 -20.75
N PRO A 16 54.78 71.08 -20.81
CA PRO A 16 54.14 69.79 -20.68
C PRO A 16 53.47 69.77 -19.31
N LYS A 17 52.14 69.78 -19.32
CA LYS A 17 51.30 69.61 -18.14
C LYS A 17 51.82 68.35 -17.46
N LYS A 18 52.51 68.49 -16.32
CA LYS A 18 52.90 67.36 -15.47
C LYS A 18 51.60 66.67 -15.11
N VAL A 19 51.23 65.66 -15.88
CA VAL A 19 50.08 64.83 -15.59
C VAL A 19 50.40 64.26 -14.22
N GLU A 20 49.60 64.62 -13.23
CA GLU A 20 49.77 64.14 -11.87
C GLU A 20 49.70 62.61 -11.90
N LEU A 21 50.87 61.96 -11.98
CA LEU A 21 50.99 60.50 -12.08
C LEU A 21 50.20 59.81 -10.96
N SER A 22 50.08 60.47 -9.80
CA SER A 22 49.24 60.03 -8.68
C SER A 22 47.77 59.84 -9.09
N LYS A 23 47.17 60.76 -9.84
CA LYS A 23 45.77 60.65 -10.29
C LYS A 23 45.59 59.51 -11.30
N VAL A 24 46.51 59.34 -12.25
CA VAL A 24 46.44 58.26 -13.25
C VAL A 24 46.59 56.88 -12.58
N VAL A 25 47.50 56.75 -11.62
CA VAL A 25 47.66 55.52 -10.83
C VAL A 25 46.39 55.22 -10.04
N ILE A 26 45.79 56.21 -9.37
CA ILE A 26 44.54 56.06 -8.63
C ILE A 26 43.40 55.62 -9.56
N TYR A 27 43.21 56.24 -10.72
CA TYR A 27 42.16 55.84 -11.67
C TYR A 27 42.38 54.44 -12.23
N SER A 28 43.64 54.04 -12.50
CA SER A 28 43.94 52.67 -12.95
C SER A 28 43.63 51.62 -11.88
N LEU A 29 43.91 51.95 -10.61
CA LEU A 29 43.72 51.05 -9.48
C LEU A 29 42.24 50.91 -9.12
N VAL A 30 41.48 52.00 -9.22
CA VAL A 30 40.00 51.99 -9.12
C VAL A 30 39.39 51.21 -10.30
N GLY A 31 39.91 51.37 -11.52
CA GLY A 31 39.45 50.61 -12.68
C GLY A 31 39.65 49.10 -12.53
N LEU A 32 40.80 48.67 -12.03
CA LEU A 32 41.08 47.26 -11.72
C LEU A 32 40.17 46.70 -10.62
N LEU A 33 39.88 47.49 -9.58
CA LEU A 33 38.95 47.11 -8.52
C LEU A 33 37.52 46.88 -9.07
N ILE A 34 37.04 47.79 -9.92
CA ILE A 34 35.71 47.67 -10.53
C ILE A 34 35.65 46.45 -11.47
N ALA A 35 36.68 46.23 -12.29
CA ALA A 35 36.76 45.06 -13.15
C ALA A 35 36.78 43.74 -12.35
N GLY A 36 37.51 43.70 -11.23
CA GLY A 36 37.53 42.56 -10.30
C GLY A 36 36.18 42.28 -9.66
N LEU A 37 35.45 43.32 -9.25
CA LEU A 37 34.10 43.19 -8.70
C LEU A 37 33.09 42.68 -9.73
N ILE A 38 33.15 43.18 -10.97
CA ILE A 38 32.28 42.70 -12.06
C ILE A 38 32.56 41.23 -12.37
N PHE A 39 33.83 40.81 -12.38
CA PHE A 39 34.21 39.41 -12.59
C PHE A 39 33.70 38.49 -11.47
N LEU A 40 33.79 38.90 -10.21
CA LEU A 40 33.26 38.14 -9.07
C LEU A 40 31.74 38.01 -9.13
N LEU A 41 31.02 39.08 -9.49
CA LEU A 41 29.56 39.05 -9.67
C LEU A 41 29.14 38.13 -10.81
N ALA A 42 29.85 38.18 -11.96
CA ALA A 42 29.57 37.30 -13.09
C ALA A 42 29.80 35.82 -12.73
N LYS A 43 30.88 35.51 -12.01
CA LYS A 43 31.17 34.14 -11.54
C LYS A 43 30.10 33.65 -10.57
N SER A 44 29.70 34.48 -9.61
CA SER A 44 28.66 34.14 -8.63
C SER A 44 27.30 33.84 -9.29
N LEU A 45 26.91 34.59 -10.32
CA LEU A 45 25.67 34.35 -11.06
C LEU A 45 25.73 33.05 -11.89
N LEU A 46 26.89 32.71 -12.45
CA LEU A 46 27.11 31.46 -13.18
C LEU A 46 27.04 30.24 -12.24
N ASP A 47 27.66 30.32 -11.07
CA ASP A 47 27.61 29.27 -10.07
C ASP A 47 26.18 29.08 -9.54
N GLN A 48 25.46 30.16 -9.24
CA GLN A 48 24.07 30.10 -8.80
C GLN A 48 23.13 29.48 -9.85
N LYS A 49 23.34 29.77 -11.15
CA LYS A 49 22.57 29.13 -12.22
C LYS A 49 22.86 27.63 -12.32
N ARG A 50 24.11 27.21 -12.13
CA ARG A 50 24.49 25.79 -12.15
C ARG A 50 23.87 25.03 -10.98
N ASP A 51 23.91 25.59 -9.78
CA ASP A 51 23.31 24.98 -8.59
C ASP A 51 21.80 24.86 -8.73
N THR A 52 21.14 25.91 -9.27
CA THR A 52 19.69 25.89 -9.52
C THR A 52 19.32 24.84 -10.57
N GLU A 53 20.12 24.70 -11.64
CA GLU A 53 19.88 23.69 -12.68
C GLU A 53 20.09 22.27 -12.16
N GLN A 54 21.08 22.06 -11.29
CA GLN A 54 21.31 20.78 -10.63
C GLN A 54 20.18 20.42 -9.67
N GLN A 55 19.70 21.38 -8.86
CA GLN A 55 18.54 21.18 -7.98
C GLN A 55 17.27 20.88 -8.78
N ALA A 56 17.04 21.57 -9.90
CA ALA A 56 15.90 21.30 -10.77
C ALA A 56 15.96 19.90 -11.41
N LYS A 57 17.15 19.43 -11.79
CA LYS A 57 17.35 18.05 -12.30
C LYS A 57 17.09 17.01 -11.21
N ALA A 58 17.67 17.18 -10.03
CA ALA A 58 17.47 16.28 -8.89
C ALA A 58 15.99 16.21 -8.49
N PHE A 59 15.30 17.36 -8.43
CA PHE A 59 13.86 17.41 -8.13
C PHE A 59 13.02 16.72 -9.21
N LYS A 60 13.38 16.86 -10.49
CA LYS A 60 12.69 16.17 -11.59
C LYS A 60 12.89 14.65 -11.54
N GLU A 61 14.07 14.18 -11.14
CA GLU A 61 14.36 12.76 -10.92
C GLU A 61 13.55 12.22 -9.75
N GLN A 62 13.53 12.90 -8.61
CA GLN A 62 12.71 12.54 -7.46
C GLN A 62 11.21 12.49 -7.81
N MET A 63 10.72 13.46 -8.60
CA MET A 63 9.32 13.44 -9.07
C MET A 63 9.03 12.29 -10.02
N LYS A 64 9.99 11.88 -10.85
CA LYS A 64 9.84 10.74 -11.74
C LYS A 64 9.79 9.43 -10.95
N GLU A 65 10.67 9.30 -9.95
CA GLU A 65 10.71 8.15 -9.04
C GLU A 65 9.40 8.05 -8.24
N LEU A 66 8.97 9.14 -7.60
CA LEU A 66 7.71 9.18 -6.85
C LEU A 66 6.50 8.82 -7.71
N LYS A 67 6.45 9.31 -8.96
CA LYS A 67 5.38 8.97 -9.90
C LYS A 67 5.40 7.48 -10.28
N SER A 68 6.59 6.89 -10.40
CA SER A 68 6.76 5.46 -10.63
C SER A 68 6.28 4.64 -9.44
N GLU A 69 6.67 5.02 -8.23
CA GLU A 69 6.24 4.38 -6.99
C GLU A 69 4.72 4.46 -6.80
N LEU A 70 4.10 5.62 -7.01
CA LEU A 70 2.65 5.79 -6.95
C LEU A 70 1.93 4.87 -7.94
N LYS A 71 2.47 4.72 -9.15
CA LYS A 71 1.90 3.83 -10.15
C LYS A 71 2.00 2.36 -9.72
N ALA A 72 3.15 1.95 -9.20
CA ALA A 72 3.35 0.59 -8.67
C ALA A 72 2.43 0.32 -7.47
N MET A 73 2.31 1.27 -6.55
CA MET A 73 1.42 1.19 -5.40
C MET A 73 -0.05 1.07 -5.83
N GLN A 74 -0.48 1.85 -6.82
CA GLN A 74 -1.84 1.78 -7.35
C GLN A 74 -2.12 0.43 -8.03
N GLN A 75 -1.15 -0.13 -8.76
CA GLN A 75 -1.27 -1.47 -9.34
C GLN A 75 -1.36 -2.55 -8.26
N ASN A 76 -0.54 -2.46 -7.22
CA ASN A 76 -0.58 -3.38 -6.08
C ASN A 76 -1.93 -3.32 -5.38
N TYR A 77 -2.45 -2.12 -5.11
CA TYR A 77 -3.77 -1.92 -4.51
C TYR A 77 -4.88 -2.56 -5.35
N ARG A 78 -4.92 -2.29 -6.66
CA ARG A 78 -5.89 -2.93 -7.57
C ARG A 78 -5.79 -4.45 -7.56
N SER A 79 -4.58 -4.99 -7.54
CA SER A 79 -4.36 -6.45 -7.47
C SER A 79 -4.90 -7.04 -6.15
N MET A 80 -4.72 -6.34 -5.03
CA MET A 80 -5.22 -6.78 -3.73
C MET A 80 -6.74 -6.70 -3.66
N THR A 81 -7.35 -5.64 -4.18
CA THR A 81 -8.81 -5.52 -4.27
C THR A 81 -9.40 -6.65 -5.10
N ASN A 82 -8.84 -6.92 -6.29
CA ASN A 82 -9.29 -8.03 -7.13
C ASN A 82 -9.16 -9.40 -6.43
N LYS A 83 -8.06 -9.63 -5.71
CA LYS A 83 -7.88 -10.86 -4.91
C LYS A 83 -8.91 -10.95 -3.79
N ARG A 84 -9.17 -9.86 -3.07
CA ARG A 84 -10.18 -9.80 -2.00
C ARG A 84 -11.57 -10.14 -2.54
N ASP A 85 -11.95 -9.54 -3.66
CA ASP A 85 -13.27 -9.77 -4.25
C ASP A 85 -13.41 -11.21 -4.77
N SER A 86 -12.32 -11.81 -5.29
CA SER A 86 -12.32 -13.23 -5.65
C SER A 86 -12.50 -14.15 -4.44
N LEU A 87 -11.82 -13.86 -3.33
CA LEU A 87 -11.96 -14.62 -2.08
C LEU A 87 -13.36 -14.46 -1.48
N GLN A 88 -13.95 -13.26 -1.59
CA GLN A 88 -15.31 -13.01 -1.16
C GLN A 88 -16.30 -13.92 -1.90
N GLY A 89 -16.16 -14.07 -3.21
CA GLY A 89 -16.99 -15.00 -3.99
C GLY A 89 -16.89 -16.45 -3.51
N TRP A 90 -15.70 -16.92 -3.14
CA TRP A 90 -15.53 -18.26 -2.55
C TRP A 90 -16.20 -18.37 -1.17
N VAL A 91 -16.02 -17.37 -0.31
CA VAL A 91 -16.64 -17.34 1.02
C VAL A 91 -18.16 -17.33 0.90
N ASP A 92 -18.71 -16.52 0.01
CA ASP A 92 -20.15 -16.42 -0.22
C ASP A 92 -20.73 -17.75 -0.73
N TYR A 93 -20.01 -18.45 -1.60
CA TYR A 93 -20.40 -19.78 -2.08
C TYR A 93 -20.48 -20.82 -0.95
N TYR A 94 -19.51 -20.83 -0.03
CA TYR A 94 -19.48 -21.80 1.08
C TYR A 94 -20.30 -21.39 2.30
N THR A 95 -20.66 -20.12 2.43
CA THR A 95 -21.45 -19.60 3.56
C THR A 95 -22.75 -20.37 3.78
N PRO A 96 -23.62 -20.62 2.77
CA PRO A 96 -24.83 -21.39 2.98
C PRO A 96 -24.54 -22.87 3.30
N MET A 97 -23.40 -23.42 2.85
CA MET A 97 -23.02 -24.80 3.13
C MET A 97 -22.46 -25.00 4.55
N ARG A 98 -22.09 -23.91 5.27
CA ARG A 98 -21.54 -24.02 6.63
C ARG A 98 -22.47 -24.76 7.58
N ALA A 99 -23.77 -24.45 7.55
CA ALA A 99 -24.75 -25.12 8.40
C ALA A 99 -24.86 -26.62 8.08
N VAL A 100 -24.85 -26.99 6.79
CA VAL A 100 -24.88 -28.38 6.35
C VAL A 100 -23.63 -29.14 6.80
N ILE A 101 -22.44 -28.56 6.61
CA ILE A 101 -21.17 -29.15 7.05
C ILE A 101 -21.13 -29.30 8.57
N PHE A 102 -21.60 -28.28 9.29
CA PHE A 102 -21.67 -28.32 10.76
C PHE A 102 -22.60 -29.45 11.22
N ASN A 103 -23.81 -29.55 10.66
CA ASN A 103 -24.76 -30.61 10.98
C ASN A 103 -24.23 -32.00 10.64
N ALA A 104 -23.53 -32.15 9.51
CA ALA A 104 -22.89 -33.40 9.13
C ALA A 104 -21.81 -33.80 10.15
N LYS A 105 -20.92 -32.87 10.53
CA LYS A 105 -19.88 -33.11 11.55
C LYS A 105 -20.48 -33.44 12.92
N LEU A 106 -21.55 -32.74 13.29
CA LEU A 106 -22.26 -32.98 14.54
C LEU A 106 -22.85 -34.39 14.56
N ARG A 107 -23.54 -34.78 13.48
CA ARG A 107 -24.09 -36.13 13.30
C ARG A 107 -22.99 -37.18 13.40
N ASP A 108 -21.88 -37.00 12.68
CA ASP A 108 -20.79 -37.97 12.66
C ASP A 108 -20.16 -38.13 14.05
N ARG A 109 -19.96 -37.02 14.79
CA ARG A 109 -19.49 -37.07 16.18
C ARG A 109 -20.47 -37.77 17.11
N VAL A 110 -21.77 -37.54 16.95
CA VAL A 110 -22.78 -38.22 17.77
C VAL A 110 -22.79 -39.72 17.47
N LEU A 111 -22.69 -40.12 16.20
CA LEU A 111 -22.64 -41.53 15.80
C LEU A 111 -21.43 -42.30 16.38
N GLU A 112 -20.32 -41.61 16.67
CA GLU A 112 -19.16 -42.20 17.36
C GLU A 112 -19.45 -42.52 18.83
N ILE A 113 -20.29 -41.72 19.50
CA ILE A 113 -20.53 -41.80 20.95
C ILE A 113 -21.82 -42.59 21.27
N THR A 114 -22.79 -42.61 20.36
CA THR A 114 -24.07 -43.30 20.57
C THR A 114 -23.89 -44.81 20.63
N GLU A 115 -24.58 -45.44 21.59
CA GLU A 115 -24.58 -46.89 21.80
C GLU A 115 -25.13 -47.68 20.61
N PHE A 116 -26.03 -47.06 19.87
CA PHE A 116 -26.75 -47.66 18.75
C PHE A 116 -26.42 -46.99 17.43
N LYS A 117 -26.23 -47.79 16.39
CA LYS A 117 -25.94 -47.34 15.03
C LYS A 117 -27.12 -47.63 14.10
N PRO A 118 -27.27 -46.86 13.00
CA PRO A 118 -28.21 -47.22 11.94
C PRO A 118 -27.95 -48.64 11.45
N GLY A 119 -29.00 -49.45 11.39
CA GLY A 119 -28.97 -50.88 11.07
C GLY A 119 -29.01 -51.80 12.29
N ASP A 120 -28.71 -51.30 13.49
CA ASP A 120 -28.75 -52.11 14.70
C ASP A 120 -30.18 -52.46 15.11
N VAL A 121 -30.35 -53.63 15.72
CA VAL A 121 -31.62 -54.05 16.31
C VAL A 121 -31.61 -53.68 17.79
N ALA A 122 -32.59 -52.89 18.19
CA ALA A 122 -32.84 -52.54 19.59
C ALA A 122 -34.19 -53.07 20.05
N LYS A 123 -34.39 -53.12 21.36
CA LYS A 123 -35.67 -53.45 21.99
C LYS A 123 -36.20 -52.27 22.77
N PHE A 124 -37.50 -52.08 22.72
CA PHE A 124 -38.20 -51.10 23.54
C PHE A 124 -38.24 -51.55 24.99
N LYS A 125 -37.88 -50.67 25.94
CA LYS A 125 -37.91 -51.00 27.38
C LYS A 125 -39.30 -51.29 27.92
N VAL A 126 -40.34 -50.71 27.31
CA VAL A 126 -41.72 -50.83 27.79
C VAL A 126 -42.37 -52.17 27.49
N ASP A 127 -42.10 -52.75 26.31
CA ASP A 127 -42.81 -53.94 25.81
C ASP A 127 -41.87 -55.01 25.23
N SER A 128 -40.55 -54.78 25.28
CA SER A 128 -39.50 -55.64 24.70
C SER A 128 -39.65 -55.90 23.19
N THR A 129 -40.45 -55.11 22.48
CA THR A 129 -40.63 -55.26 21.04
C THR A 129 -39.33 -54.91 20.31
N SER A 130 -38.94 -55.75 19.34
CA SER A 130 -37.75 -55.49 18.51
C SER A 130 -38.03 -54.42 17.46
N ALA A 131 -37.12 -53.48 17.32
CA ALA A 131 -37.13 -52.46 16.28
C ALA A 131 -35.73 -52.30 15.68
N VAL A 132 -35.68 -51.95 14.40
CA VAL A 132 -34.43 -51.66 13.69
C VAL A 132 -34.22 -50.16 13.67
N ILE A 133 -33.02 -49.72 14.02
CA ILE A 133 -32.67 -48.30 13.99
C ILE A 133 -32.41 -47.92 12.54
N VAL A 134 -33.19 -46.98 12.02
CA VAL A 134 -33.12 -46.53 10.62
C VAL A 134 -32.19 -45.32 10.52
N GLU A 135 -32.34 -44.36 11.43
CA GLU A 135 -31.60 -43.11 11.41
C GLU A 135 -31.41 -42.57 12.83
N VAL A 136 -30.31 -41.84 13.05
CA VAL A 136 -30.09 -41.05 14.28
C VAL A 136 -30.36 -39.59 13.94
N LYS A 137 -31.42 -39.04 14.52
CA LYS A 137 -31.76 -37.63 14.41
C LYS A 137 -31.03 -36.85 15.50
N VAL A 138 -30.19 -35.93 15.07
CA VAL A 138 -29.49 -35.02 15.97
C VAL A 138 -29.93 -33.61 15.62
N GLY A 139 -30.45 -32.89 16.61
CA GLY A 139 -30.86 -31.51 16.46
C GLY A 139 -30.54 -30.70 17.71
N GLY A 140 -30.63 -29.38 17.61
CA GLY A 140 -30.31 -28.50 18.71
C GLY A 140 -29.90 -27.10 18.27
N ASN A 141 -29.60 -26.28 19.26
CA ASN A 141 -28.95 -24.98 19.12
C ASN A 141 -27.68 -24.94 19.99
N ASP A 142 -27.05 -23.77 20.11
CA ASP A 142 -25.81 -23.62 20.88
C ASP A 142 -25.94 -23.93 22.38
N LEU A 143 -27.18 -23.99 22.93
CA LEU A 143 -27.46 -24.18 24.36
C LEU A 143 -28.03 -25.55 24.69
N SER A 144 -28.73 -26.21 23.77
CA SER A 144 -29.31 -27.54 23.99
C SER A 144 -29.28 -28.38 22.72
N TYR A 145 -28.91 -29.64 22.87
CA TYR A 145 -28.97 -30.65 21.81
C TYR A 145 -29.84 -31.82 22.24
N TYR A 146 -30.49 -32.45 21.26
CA TYR A 146 -31.25 -33.68 21.44
C TYR A 146 -30.79 -34.72 20.43
N VAL A 147 -30.85 -35.98 20.85
CA VAL A 147 -30.56 -37.15 20.03
C VAL A 147 -31.79 -38.04 20.12
N ASN A 148 -32.43 -38.31 18.99
CA ASN A 148 -33.55 -39.25 18.89
C ASN A 148 -33.22 -40.31 17.84
N TYR A 149 -33.78 -41.50 18.00
CA TYR A 149 -33.66 -42.57 17.01
C TYR A 149 -34.96 -42.66 16.21
N LEU A 150 -34.83 -42.75 14.90
CA LEU A 150 -35.92 -43.19 14.05
C LEU A 150 -35.86 -44.70 13.94
N VAL A 151 -36.84 -45.40 14.48
CA VAL A 151 -36.87 -46.86 14.51
C VAL A 151 -38.01 -47.43 13.69
N LYS A 152 -37.76 -48.56 13.04
CA LYS A 152 -38.74 -49.33 12.29
C LYS A 152 -39.16 -50.55 13.09
N ASN A 153 -40.43 -50.62 13.48
CA ASN A 153 -40.97 -51.77 14.18
C ASN A 153 -41.23 -52.96 13.23
N ARG A 154 -41.59 -54.12 13.79
CA ARG A 154 -41.96 -55.32 13.00
C ARG A 154 -43.13 -55.10 12.04
N LYS A 155 -44.02 -54.14 12.33
CA LYS A 155 -45.15 -53.74 11.47
C LYS A 155 -44.74 -52.79 10.35
N GLY A 156 -43.46 -52.42 10.27
CA GLY A 156 -42.91 -51.51 9.26
C GLY A 156 -43.15 -50.02 9.54
N GLN A 157 -43.72 -49.67 10.70
CA GLN A 157 -43.97 -48.28 11.08
C GLN A 157 -42.69 -47.61 11.57
N LEU A 158 -42.49 -46.36 11.16
CA LEU A 158 -41.39 -45.51 11.62
C LEU A 158 -41.85 -44.70 12.82
N ILE A 159 -41.14 -44.83 13.93
CA ILE A 159 -41.44 -44.15 15.19
C ILE A 159 -40.17 -43.44 15.64
N GLU A 160 -40.32 -42.21 16.10
CA GLU A 160 -39.22 -41.47 16.71
C GLU A 160 -39.21 -41.72 18.21
N VAL A 161 -38.06 -42.13 18.74
CA VAL A 161 -37.92 -42.63 20.11
C VAL A 161 -36.68 -42.05 20.76
N SER A 162 -36.76 -41.83 22.07
CA SER A 162 -35.62 -41.32 22.84
C SER A 162 -34.58 -42.43 23.09
N PRO A 163 -33.27 -42.12 23.21
CA PRO A 163 -32.25 -43.09 23.57
C PRO A 163 -32.57 -43.88 24.85
N TYR A 164 -33.26 -43.24 25.79
CA TYR A 164 -33.60 -43.86 27.07
C TYR A 164 -34.69 -44.93 26.97
N GLU A 165 -35.44 -44.98 25.86
CA GLU A 165 -36.52 -45.94 25.64
C GLU A 165 -36.02 -47.27 25.04
N LEU A 166 -34.75 -47.32 24.61
CA LEU A 166 -34.15 -48.46 23.93
C LEU A 166 -33.11 -49.16 24.81
N TYR A 167 -32.96 -50.47 24.60
CA TYR A 167 -31.88 -51.30 25.14
C TYR A 167 -31.53 -52.43 24.15
N ARG A 168 -30.38 -53.09 24.33
CA ARG A 168 -29.94 -54.24 23.51
C ARG A 168 -30.69 -55.54 23.87
#